data_AF-A0A942MEP5-F1
#
_entry.id   AF-A0A942MEP5-F1
#
_cell.length_a   1.000
_cell.length_b   1.000
_cell.length_c   1.000
_cell.angle_alpha   90.00
_cell.angle_beta   90.00
_cell.angle_gamma   90.00
#
_symmetry.space_group_name_H-M   'P 1'
#
loop_
_entity.id
_entity.type
_entity.pdbx_description
1 polymer ?
#
loop_
_entity_poly.entity_id
_entity_poly.type
_entity_poly.pdbx_seq_one_letter_code
_entity_poly.pdbx_strand_id
1 'polypeptide(L)' 'MGYYTFYLGGIHTIADFGRPKGAVLLGTPYGSVGFAVFIFIVLGCLALLLAEIFQEAVVIKNENDMTI' A
#
# COMPACT_ATOMS: atom_id res chain seq x y z
N MET A 1 0.58 -6.12 9.79
CA MET A 1 -0.34 -6.33 8.64
C MET A 1 0.07 -5.52 7.41
N GLY A 2 0.28 -4.19 7.49
CA GLY A 2 0.67 -3.36 6.33
C GLY A 2 2.01 -3.68 5.66
N TYR A 3 2.97 -4.27 6.38
CA TYR A 3 4.27 -4.64 5.81
C TYR A 3 4.16 -5.75 4.74
N TYR A 4 3.20 -6.66 4.90
CA TYR A 4 3.01 -7.80 3.99
C TYR A 4 2.36 -7.35 2.66
N THR A 5 1.46 -6.37 2.71
CA THR A 5 0.85 -5.75 1.52
C THR A 5 1.88 -4.96 0.71
N PHE A 6 2.81 -4.27 1.38
CA PHE A 6 3.93 -3.59 0.70
C PHE A 6 4.87 -4.59 0.01
N TYR A 7 5.19 -5.70 0.67
CA TYR A 7 6.06 -6.74 0.12
C TYR A 7 5.43 -7.45 -1.10
N LEU A 8 4.14 -7.80 -1.01
CA LEU A 8 3.37 -8.35 -2.14
C LEU A 8 3.28 -7.35 -3.29
N GLY A 9 3.03 -6.07 -2.99
CA GLY A 9 3.04 -5.01 -4.00
C GLY A 9 4.38 -4.88 -4.71
N GLY A 10 5.50 -4.94 -3.98
CA GLY A 10 6.85 -4.91 -4.54
C GLY A 10 7.13 -6.10 -5.45
N ILE A 11 6.85 -7.33 -5.00
CA ILE A 11 7.03 -8.54 -5.80
C ILE A 11 6.14 -8.51 -7.05
N HIS A 12 4.88 -8.10 -6.90
CA HIS A 12 3.95 -8.01 -8.02
C HIS A 12 4.39 -6.94 -9.02
N THR A 13 5.05 -5.87 -8.57
CA THR A 13 5.61 -4.83 -9.45
C THR A 13 6.84 -5.31 -10.21
N ILE A 14 7.69 -6.13 -9.59
CA ILE A 14 8.90 -6.71 -10.21
C ILE A 14 8.52 -7.85 -11.18
N ALA A 15 7.61 -8.74 -10.78
CA ALA A 15 7.07 -9.79 -11.65
C ALA A 15 6.20 -9.21 -12.78
N ASP A 16 5.58 -8.07 -12.48
CA ASP A 16 5.09 -6.99 -13.34
C ASP A 16 5.87 -6.63 -14.61
N PHE A 17 7.20 -6.62 -14.43
CA PHE A 17 8.08 -5.75 -15.19
C PHE A 17 8.49 -6.45 -16.48
N GLY A 18 8.05 -5.91 -17.62
CA GLY A 18 8.42 -6.43 -18.95
C GLY A 18 7.37 -7.30 -19.63
N ARG A 19 6.19 -7.50 -19.03
CA ARG A 19 5.05 -8.09 -19.75
C ARG A 19 4.31 -7.01 -20.56
N PRO A 20 3.97 -7.28 -21.84
CA PRO A 20 3.17 -6.35 -22.62
C PRO A 20 1.78 -6.21 -21.99
N LYS A 21 1.39 -4.97 -21.68
CA LYS A 21 0.13 -4.65 -21.01
C LYS A 21 -0.63 -3.58 -21.77
N GLY A 22 -1.96 -3.72 -21.81
CA GLY A 22 -2.84 -2.73 -22.45
C GLY A 22 -2.93 -1.39 -21.71
N ALA A 23 -2.78 -1.39 -20.37
CA ALA A 23 -2.80 -0.17 -19.55
C ALA A 23 -1.44 0.00 -18.84
N VAL A 24 -0.57 0.81 -19.44
CA VAL A 24 0.78 1.11 -18.95
C VAL A 24 0.75 2.46 -18.23
N LEU A 25 1.29 2.49 -17.01
CA LEU A 25 1.42 3.71 -16.20
C LEU A 25 2.72 4.45 -16.53
N LEU A 26 3.82 3.70 -16.69
CA LEU A 26 5.13 4.19 -17.11
C LEU A 26 5.77 3.14 -18.03
N GLY A 27 6.17 3.54 -19.23
CA GLY A 27 6.80 2.68 -20.23
C GLY A 27 8.19 3.19 -20.59
N THR A 28 9.19 2.31 -20.49
CA THR A 28 10.55 2.54 -20.98
C THR A 28 10.89 1.48 -22.04
N PRO A 29 11.89 1.69 -22.91
CA PRO A 29 12.30 0.69 -23.91
C PRO A 29 12.74 -0.66 -23.32
N TYR A 30 13.05 -0.72 -22.01
CA TYR A 30 13.49 -1.93 -21.31
C TYR A 30 12.38 -2.60 -20.48
N GLY A 31 11.21 -1.99 -20.35
CA GLY A 31 10.12 -2.52 -19.54
C GLY A 31 9.00 -1.53 -19.27
N SER A 32 7.82 -2.07 -18.97
CA SER A 32 6.61 -1.31 -18.67
C SER A 32 6.08 -1.65 -17.27
N VAL A 33 5.61 -0.63 -16.57
CA VAL A 33 4.90 -0.76 -15.30
C VAL A 33 3.41 -0.61 -15.59
N GLY A 34 2.64 -1.67 -15.31
CA GLY A 34 1.19 -1.67 -15.52
C GLY A 34 0.42 -0.87 -14.48
N PHE A 35 -0.76 -0.38 -14.84
CA PHE A 35 -1.66 0.37 -13.95
C PHE A 35 -2.01 -0.37 -12.64
N ALA A 36 -1.95 -1.72 -12.64
CA ALA A 36 -2.19 -2.53 -11.44
C ALA A 36 -1.27 -2.17 -10.25
N VAL A 37 -0.06 -1.68 -10.50
CA VAL A 37 0.88 -1.25 -9.45
C VAL A 37 0.35 -0.06 -8.66
N PHE A 38 -0.40 0.84 -9.31
CA PHE A 38 -1.04 1.97 -8.66
C PHE A 38 -2.03 1.52 -7.57
N ILE A 39 -2.78 0.44 -7.83
CA ILE A 39 -3.74 -0.12 -6.86
C ILE A 39 -3.01 -0.59 -5.60
N PHE A 40 -1.85 -1.23 -5.73
CA PHE A 40 -1.05 -1.67 -4.58
C PHE A 40 -0.51 -0.49 -3.77
N ILE A 41 -0.10 0.60 -4.43
CA ILE A 41 0.34 1.83 -3.74
C ILE A 41 -0.81 2.44 -2.95
N VAL A 42 -2.00 2.57 -3.57
CA VAL A 42 -3.19 3.09 -2.90
C VAL A 42 -3.58 2.22 -1.70
N LEU A 43 -3.55 0.89 -1.84
CA LEU A 43 -3.82 -0.04 -0.75
C LEU A 43 -2.79 0.10 0.40
N GLY A 44 -1.52 0.29 0.06
CA GLY A 44 -0.45 0.52 1.02
C GLY A 44 -0.66 1.79 1.83
N CYS A 45 -0.98 2.91 1.17
CA CYS A 45 -1.31 4.17 1.84
C CYS A 45 -2.55 4.05 2.72
N LEU A 46 -3.60 3.36 2.26
CA LEU A 46 -4.82 3.15 3.05
C LEU A 46 -4.54 2.36 4.34
N ALA A 47 -3.67 1.36 4.25
CA ALA A 47 -3.26 0.56 5.40
C ALA A 47 -2.44 1.37 6.43
N LEU A 48 -1.60 2.31 5.96
CA LEU A 48 -0.86 3.22 6.84
C LEU A 48 -1.81 4.20 7.55
N LEU A 49 -2.75 4.80 6.81
CA LEU A 49 -3.77 5.67 7.41
C LEU A 49 -4.61 4.95 8.47
N LEU A 50 -5.04 3.71 8.19
CA LEU A 50 -5.75 2.91 9.17
C LEU A 50 -4.91 2.63 10.42
N ALA A 51 -3.61 2.41 10.27
CA ALA A 51 -2.72 2.19 11.41
C ALA A 51 -2.62 3.44 12.30
N GLU A 52 -2.52 4.63 11.71
CA GLU A 52 -2.52 5.90 12.45
C GLU A 52 -3.85 6.12 13.18
N ILE A 53 -4.98 5.91 12.50
CA ILE A 53 -6.32 6.05 13.09
C ILE A 53 -6.49 5.09 14.27
N PHE A 54 -6.06 3.83 14.14
CA PHE A 54 -6.12 2.87 15.25
C PHE A 54 -5.22 3.26 16.40
N GLN A 55 -4.03 3.83 16.13
CA GLN A 55 -3.14 4.31 17.17
C GLN A 55 -3.75 5.47 17.95
N GLU A 56 -4.34 6.46 17.27
CA GLU A 56 -5.10 7.54 17.90
C GLU A 56 -6.29 7.02 18.71
N ALA A 57 -7.06 6.07 18.16
CA ALA A 57 -8.19 5.48 18.84
C ALA A 57 -7.78 4.75 20.14
N VAL A 58 -6.62 4.08 20.14
CA VAL A 58 -6.06 3.45 21.34
C VAL A 58 -5.63 4.50 22.36
N VAL A 59 -5.02 5.61 21.93
CA VAL A 59 -4.61 6.71 22.83
C VAL A 59 -5.84 7.33 23.50
N ILE A 60 -6.89 7.66 22.74
CA ILE A 60 -8.14 8.22 23.27
C ILE A 60 -8.80 7.25 24.27
N LYS A 61 -8.82 5.95 23.95
CA LYS A 61 -9.32 4.93 24.87
C LYS A 61 -8.53 4.94 26.18
N ASN A 62 -7.20 5.02 26.09
CA ASN A 62 -6.31 4.94 27.25
C ASN A 62 -6.40 6.21 28.13
N GLU A 63 -6.54 7.40 27.55
CA GLU A 63 -6.82 8.62 28.31
C GLU A 63 -8.18 8.57 29.00
N ASN A 64 -9.21 8.04 28.33
CA ASN A 64 -10.55 7.95 28.89
C ASN A 64 -10.67 6.86 29.99
N ASP A 65 -9.88 5.78 29.92
CA ASP A 65 -9.77 4.75 30.98
C ASP A 65 -9.03 5.27 32.22
N MET A 66 -8.14 6.25 32.10
CA MET A 66 -7.44 6.86 33.25
C MET A 66 -8.25 7.93 33.99
N THR A 67 -9.45 8.28 33.48
CA THR A 67 -10.30 9.35 34.05
C THR A 67 -11.55 8.81 34.77
N ILE A 68 -11.71 7.48 34.86
CA ILE A 68 -12.73 6.83 35.72
C ILE A 68 -12.07 6.28 36.98
#